data_AF-A0AAV7G350-F1
#
_entry.id   AF-A0AAV7G350-F1
#
_cell.length_a   1.000
_cell.length_b   1.000
_cell.length_c   1.000
_cell.angle_alpha   90.00
_cell.angle_beta   90.00
_cell.angle_gamma   90.00
#
_symmetry.space_group_name_H-M   'P 1'
#
loop_
_entity.id
_entity.type
_entity.pdbx_description
1 polymer ?
#
loop_
_entity_poly.entity_id
_entity_poly.type
_entity_poly.pdbx_seq_one_letter_code
_entity_poly.pdbx_strand_id
1 'polypeptide(L)'
;MACRQQSPTYSFLSIPETKSHHLCIMMRLLSRVGIFKFHINPFGEESFGLAPVSRLLTTAFPDSPCSSPLILLLLNHHLVDPCHQLSRWFRRSDTSTTPFEMANGKKFWDLTGAQPEFNDLFNKGMTCDSVIVMDVLKHVGREAFKGIGTLVDVGGGTGLTAATLAKEFPGLKCTVFDLPHVVNSAKKIDGIQYVGGDMFLELPPADVALLKSMATSDSINLTNAEVQDILEAHEVLWNHTLSYIKSMCLKCAIELRIPDAILSQGMPSTISYLLSFLSIPETKSRHLRIMMRLLSRIGIFKSHITPSGEEAFSLAPVSQLLTTALPDSPCSSPLILLLLDHHLVDPCHQLSRWFHRSDTSTTPFEMAHGKTFWDLTGAQPEFNDLFNKGMTCDSVIVMDVLKLVGREAFNGIGTLVDVGGGTGLTAATLAKEFPGLKCTVFDLPHVVKSAKKIDGIQYVGGDMFLELPHADVALLKWILHDWSDEDCVRILQRCKEAIPPKEKGGKVIVIDMVVGVGINTQTAVETQLLFDLEMMILLTGKERDENEWHELFVAAGFSNYKITSTIGLRSIIEVYP
;
A
#
# COMPACT_ATOMS: atom_id res chain seq x y z
N MET A 1 -8.05 -7.64 30.52
CA MET A 1 -8.43 -6.62 31.52
C MET A 1 -7.25 -6.33 32.44
N ALA A 2 -6.61 -5.17 32.33
CA ALA A 2 -5.93 -4.41 33.41
C ALA A 2 -4.92 -3.41 32.81
N CYS A 3 -5.42 -2.21 32.44
CA CYS A 3 -4.80 -0.91 32.72
C CYS A 3 -5.73 0.21 32.20
N ARG A 4 -6.85 0.41 32.91
CA ARG A 4 -7.65 1.64 32.74
C ARG A 4 -7.11 2.68 33.72
N GLN A 5 -6.08 3.41 33.31
CA GLN A 5 -5.87 4.76 33.84
C GLN A 5 -6.39 5.73 32.78
N GLN A 6 -7.59 6.25 33.04
CA GLN A 6 -8.21 7.28 32.22
C GLN A 6 -7.44 8.60 32.41
N SER A 7 -6.74 9.02 31.36
CA SER A 7 -6.30 10.42 31.21
C SER A 7 -7.50 11.27 30.77
N PRO A 8 -7.72 12.49 31.30
CA PRO A 8 -8.96 13.25 31.07
C PRO A 8 -9.06 13.93 29.70
N THR A 9 -8.05 13.82 28.83
CA THR A 9 -7.93 14.66 27.63
C THR A 9 -8.32 13.99 26.31
N TYR A 10 -8.58 12.68 26.28
CA TYR A 10 -9.01 11.98 25.07
C TYR A 10 -10.13 11.00 25.38
N SER A 11 -11.33 11.23 24.85
CA SER A 11 -12.34 10.17 24.79
C SER A 11 -11.87 9.16 23.75
N PHE A 12 -11.26 8.06 24.20
CA PHE A 12 -10.98 6.93 23.33
C PHE A 12 -12.33 6.39 22.84
N LEU A 13 -12.67 6.67 21.58
CA LEU A 13 -13.77 5.98 20.91
C LEU A 13 -13.41 4.48 20.91
N SER A 14 -14.24 3.65 21.54
CA SER A 14 -13.97 2.22 21.63
C SER A 14 -14.15 1.57 20.26
N ILE A 15 -13.15 0.81 19.81
CA ILE A 15 -13.27 -0.06 18.63
C ILE A 15 -14.29 -1.16 18.97
N PRO A 16 -15.33 -1.39 18.12
CA PRO A 16 -16.29 -2.46 18.35
C PRO A 16 -15.64 -3.84 18.38
N GLU A 17 -16.15 -4.73 19.22
CA GLU A 17 -15.63 -6.12 19.34
C GLU A 17 -15.72 -6.90 18.03
N THR A 18 -16.72 -6.59 17.20
CA THR A 18 -16.89 -7.13 15.85
C THR A 18 -15.75 -6.77 14.89
N LYS A 19 -14.89 -5.79 15.23
CA LYS A 19 -13.70 -5.40 14.46
C LYS A 19 -12.39 -5.83 15.12
N SER A 20 -12.45 -6.63 16.19
CA SER A 20 -11.26 -7.11 16.91
C SER A 20 -10.34 -7.96 16.03
N HIS A 21 -10.91 -8.87 15.23
CA HIS A 21 -10.15 -9.71 14.28
C HIS A 21 -9.34 -8.85 13.28
N HIS A 22 -10.01 -7.89 12.64
CA HIS A 22 -9.40 -6.91 11.73
C HIS A 22 -8.29 -6.08 12.38
N LEU A 23 -8.50 -5.66 13.63
CA LEU A 23 -7.47 -4.97 14.41
C LEU A 23 -6.26 -5.88 14.67
N CYS A 24 -6.48 -7.15 15.01
CA CYS A 24 -5.41 -8.12 15.21
C CYS A 24 -4.56 -8.33 13.95
N ILE A 25 -5.17 -8.42 12.76
CA ILE A 25 -4.43 -8.52 11.49
C ILE A 25 -3.52 -7.30 11.29
N MET A 26 -4.06 -6.09 11.45
CA MET A 26 -3.27 -4.86 11.35
C MET A 26 -2.13 -4.83 12.38
N MET A 27 -2.39 -5.25 13.63
CA MET A 27 -1.39 -5.30 14.68
C MET A 27 -0.30 -6.37 14.43
N ARG A 28 -0.64 -7.51 13.80
CA ARG A 28 0.33 -8.53 13.37
C ARG A 28 1.29 -7.95 12.32
N LEU A 29 0.77 -7.24 11.31
CA LEU A 29 1.60 -6.57 10.30
C LEU A 29 2.50 -5.52 10.97
N LEU A 30 1.94 -4.62 11.78
CA LEU A 30 2.70 -3.56 12.44
C LEU A 30 3.75 -4.12 13.42
N SER A 31 3.49 -5.27 14.03
CA SER A 31 4.49 -5.95 14.87
C SER A 31 5.62 -6.58 14.06
N ARG A 32 5.29 -7.17 12.90
CA ARG A 32 6.28 -7.74 11.96
C ARG A 32 7.25 -6.68 11.44
N VAL A 33 6.75 -5.47 11.20
CA VAL A 33 7.57 -4.35 10.73
C VAL A 33 8.23 -3.55 11.87
N GLY A 34 8.18 -4.06 13.10
CA GLY A 34 8.90 -3.53 14.26
C GLY A 34 8.23 -2.33 14.96
N ILE A 35 7.02 -1.94 14.53
CA ILE A 35 6.29 -0.83 15.14
C ILE A 35 5.70 -1.22 16.49
N PHE A 36 5.29 -2.47 16.67
CA PHE A 36 4.80 -3.02 17.95
C PHE A 36 5.52 -4.33 18.30
N LYS A 37 5.38 -4.77 19.55
CA LYS A 37 5.79 -6.10 20.00
C LYS A 37 4.62 -7.05 19.91
N PHE A 38 4.90 -8.29 19.52
CA PHE A 38 3.94 -9.38 19.48
C PHE A 38 4.36 -10.49 20.43
N HIS A 39 3.41 -10.97 21.24
CA HIS A 39 3.62 -12.05 22.20
C HIS A 39 2.44 -13.01 22.15
N ILE A 40 2.74 -14.30 22.01
CA ILE A 40 1.77 -15.38 22.21
C ILE A 40 2.01 -15.95 23.61
N ASN A 41 0.98 -15.98 24.44
CA ASN A 41 1.09 -16.54 25.78
C ASN A 41 1.08 -18.09 25.74
N PRO A 42 1.39 -18.79 26.85
CA PRO A 42 1.39 -20.25 26.89
C PRO A 42 0.04 -20.93 26.56
N PHE A 43 -1.06 -20.17 26.57
CA PHE A 43 -2.41 -20.62 26.24
C PHE A 43 -2.77 -20.36 24.76
N GLY A 44 -1.85 -19.80 23.97
CA GLY A 44 -2.08 -19.49 22.56
C GLY A 44 -2.76 -18.13 22.33
N GLU A 45 -2.99 -17.32 23.36
CA GLU A 45 -3.60 -16.01 23.18
C GLU A 45 -2.57 -14.97 22.71
N GLU A 46 -2.96 -14.19 21.72
CA GLU A 46 -2.17 -13.10 21.18
C GLU A 46 -2.27 -11.85 22.03
N SER A 47 -1.12 -11.19 22.22
CA SER A 47 -1.03 -9.89 22.89
C SER A 47 -0.01 -9.00 22.21
N PHE A 48 -0.30 -7.69 22.21
CA PHE A 48 0.53 -6.67 21.58
C PHE A 48 1.06 -5.69 22.62
N GLY A 49 2.30 -5.25 22.45
CA GLY A 49 2.97 -4.31 23.35
C GLY A 49 3.70 -3.21 22.60
N LEU A 50 4.14 -2.18 23.34
CA LEU A 50 4.94 -1.10 22.76
C LEU A 50 6.38 -1.57 22.47
N ALA A 51 6.81 -1.37 21.23
CA ALA A 51 8.21 -1.39 20.83
C ALA A 51 8.86 -0.01 21.11
N PRO A 52 10.21 0.10 21.06
CA PRO A 52 10.87 1.40 21.17
C PRO A 52 10.29 2.44 20.20
N VAL A 53 10.03 2.04 18.95
CA VAL A 53 9.41 2.88 17.91
C VAL A 53 8.02 3.37 18.30
N SER A 54 7.20 2.56 18.98
CA SER A 54 5.84 2.96 19.37
C SER A 54 5.82 4.14 20.33
N ARG A 55 6.91 4.40 21.06
CA ARG A 55 6.98 5.53 22.01
C ARG A 55 6.84 6.87 21.31
N LEU A 56 7.31 6.95 20.07
CA LEU A 56 7.20 8.13 19.22
C LEU A 56 5.79 8.32 18.63
N LEU A 57 4.86 7.41 18.88
CA LEU A 57 3.48 7.48 18.37
C LEU A 57 2.46 7.89 19.44
N THR A 58 2.89 8.13 20.68
CA THR A 58 2.00 8.40 21.81
C THR A 58 2.49 9.55 22.67
N THR A 59 1.56 10.36 23.17
CA THR A 59 1.84 11.42 24.16
C THR A 59 1.73 10.91 25.60
N ALA A 60 1.58 9.59 25.80
CA ALA A 60 1.44 9.00 27.13
C ALA A 60 2.72 9.07 27.97
N PHE A 61 3.87 9.30 27.33
CA PHE A 61 5.16 9.49 28.01
C PHE A 61 5.45 10.99 28.11
N PRO A 62 5.47 11.57 29.33
CA PRO A 62 5.94 12.93 29.53
C PRO A 62 7.35 13.07 28.94
N ASP A 63 7.58 14.14 28.18
CA ASP A 63 8.87 14.47 27.54
C ASP A 63 9.29 13.65 26.31
N SER A 64 8.47 12.69 25.83
CA SER A 64 8.74 11.99 24.57
C SER A 64 8.17 12.75 23.37
N PRO A 65 8.94 12.99 22.29
CA PRO A 65 8.41 13.60 21.07
C PRO A 65 7.41 12.65 20.40
N CYS A 66 6.24 13.16 20.05
CA CYS A 66 5.22 12.42 19.32
C CYS A 66 5.24 12.81 17.84
N SER A 67 5.63 11.87 16.99
CA SER A 67 5.78 12.01 15.52
C SER A 67 4.49 11.73 14.75
N SER A 68 3.41 11.34 15.45
CA SER A 68 2.11 11.04 14.83
C SER A 68 1.59 12.16 13.92
N PRO A 69 1.67 13.47 14.27
CA PRO A 69 1.21 14.53 13.37
C PRO A 69 1.98 14.59 12.04
N LEU A 70 3.30 14.37 12.07
CA LEU A 70 4.12 14.34 10.85
C LEU A 70 3.78 13.12 9.98
N ILE A 71 3.58 11.95 10.59
CA ILE A 71 3.18 10.74 9.88
C ILE A 71 1.81 10.94 9.21
N LEU A 72 0.85 11.50 9.94
CA LEU A 72 -0.49 11.81 9.42
C LEU A 72 -0.45 12.87 8.30
N LEU A 73 0.46 13.85 8.39
CA LEU A 73 0.70 14.82 7.32
C LEU A 73 1.23 14.11 6.07
N LEU A 74 2.29 13.31 6.20
CA LEU A 74 2.96 12.63 5.08
C LEU A 74 2.08 11.58 4.37
N LEU A 75 1.09 11.02 5.08
CA LEU A 75 0.08 10.10 4.56
C LEU A 75 -1.25 10.78 4.21
N ASN A 76 -1.33 12.10 4.29
CA ASN A 76 -2.52 12.85 3.88
C ASN A 76 -2.68 12.78 2.35
N HIS A 77 -3.91 12.62 1.87
CA HIS A 77 -4.23 12.51 0.44
C HIS A 77 -3.61 13.65 -0.40
N HIS A 78 -3.57 14.89 0.09
CA HIS A 78 -2.92 16.00 -0.62
C HIS A 78 -1.44 15.77 -0.96
N LEU A 79 -0.72 14.94 -0.18
CA LEU A 79 0.68 14.57 -0.41
C LEU A 79 0.84 13.22 -1.13
N VAL A 80 -0.14 12.32 -1.02
CA VAL A 80 -0.12 10.99 -1.64
C VAL A 80 -0.61 11.05 -3.09
N ASP A 81 -1.74 11.71 -3.36
CA ASP A 81 -2.37 11.83 -4.68
C ASP A 81 -1.44 12.36 -5.80
N PRO A 82 -0.51 13.31 -5.54
CA PRO A 82 0.48 13.73 -6.53
C PRO A 82 1.29 12.58 -7.14
N CYS A 83 1.49 11.48 -6.40
CA CYS A 83 2.23 10.33 -6.90
C CYS A 83 1.49 9.58 -8.02
N HIS A 84 0.15 9.63 -8.06
CA HIS A 84 -0.63 9.09 -9.17
C HIS A 84 -0.49 9.90 -10.47
N GLN A 85 0.08 11.11 -10.41
CA GLN A 85 0.31 11.96 -11.57
C GLN A 85 1.71 11.79 -12.19
N LEU A 86 2.61 10.99 -11.60
CA LEU A 86 4.02 10.95 -11.99
C LEU A 86 4.25 10.63 -13.47
N SER A 87 3.61 9.60 -14.03
CA SER A 87 3.83 9.23 -15.43
C SER A 87 3.31 10.29 -16.41
N ARG A 88 2.13 10.86 -16.13
CA ARG A 88 1.56 11.98 -16.88
C ARG A 88 2.47 13.20 -16.80
N TRP A 89 2.97 13.51 -15.59
CA TRP A 89 3.90 14.60 -15.39
C TRP A 89 5.19 14.38 -16.17
N PHE A 90 5.82 13.20 -16.13
CA PHE A 90 7.04 12.92 -16.91
C PHE A 90 6.87 13.19 -18.41
N ARG A 91 5.70 12.89 -18.97
CA ARG A 91 5.41 13.11 -20.41
C ARG A 91 5.12 14.56 -20.79
N ARG A 92 4.82 15.45 -19.83
CA ARG A 92 4.55 16.87 -20.14
C ARG A 92 5.82 17.59 -20.54
N SER A 93 5.75 18.41 -21.58
CA SER A 93 6.83 19.33 -21.96
C SER A 93 6.98 20.49 -20.97
N ASP A 94 5.87 20.95 -20.40
CA ASP A 94 5.85 21.95 -19.33
C ASP A 94 6.50 21.43 -18.05
N THR A 95 7.42 22.22 -17.51
CA THR A 95 8.16 21.97 -16.26
C THR A 95 7.71 22.86 -15.10
N SER A 96 6.86 23.86 -15.36
CA SER A 96 6.38 24.79 -14.35
C SER A 96 5.30 24.17 -13.45
N THR A 97 4.42 23.36 -14.03
CA THR A 97 3.39 22.64 -13.26
C THR A 97 4.00 21.43 -12.56
N THR A 98 3.85 21.37 -11.24
CA THR A 98 4.34 20.25 -10.41
C THR A 98 3.32 19.10 -10.36
N PRO A 99 3.73 17.85 -10.04
CA PRO A 99 2.77 16.77 -9.77
C PRO A 99 1.77 17.12 -8.66
N PHE A 100 2.21 17.90 -7.67
CA PHE A 100 1.35 18.39 -6.60
C PHE A 100 0.22 19.27 -7.12
N GLU A 101 0.57 20.23 -7.98
CA GLU A 101 -0.40 21.15 -8.60
C GLU A 101 -1.34 20.41 -9.56
N MET A 102 -0.84 19.39 -10.27
CA MET A 102 -1.67 18.53 -11.13
C MET A 102 -2.74 17.77 -10.34
N ALA A 103 -2.43 17.28 -9.13
CA ALA A 103 -3.38 16.54 -8.31
C ALA A 103 -4.34 17.46 -7.54
N ASN A 104 -3.83 18.57 -7.00
CA ASN A 104 -4.59 19.42 -6.08
C ASN A 104 -5.20 20.68 -6.74
N GLY A 105 -4.87 20.96 -8.00
CA GLY A 105 -5.33 22.15 -8.74
C GLY A 105 -4.79 23.50 -8.24
N LYS A 106 -3.88 23.48 -7.25
CA LYS A 106 -3.23 24.64 -6.64
C LYS A 106 -1.78 24.32 -6.32
N LYS A 107 -0.92 25.33 -6.27
CA LYS A 107 0.43 25.18 -5.73
C LYS A 107 0.36 24.89 -4.23
N PHE A 108 1.42 24.29 -3.70
CA PHE A 108 1.51 23.86 -2.30
C PHE A 108 1.10 24.93 -1.30
N TRP A 109 1.76 26.09 -1.35
CA TRP A 109 1.51 27.19 -0.41
C TRP A 109 0.16 27.89 -0.63
N ASP A 110 -0.38 27.84 -1.85
CA ASP A 110 -1.72 28.35 -2.15
C ASP A 110 -2.80 27.43 -1.56
N LEU A 111 -2.54 26.11 -1.54
CA LEU A 111 -3.44 25.14 -0.93
C LEU A 111 -3.43 25.27 0.60
N THR A 112 -2.26 25.37 1.24
CA THR A 112 -2.17 25.60 2.69
C THR A 112 -2.88 26.89 3.10
N GLY A 113 -2.71 27.97 2.33
CA GLY A 113 -3.43 29.22 2.58
C GLY A 113 -4.95 29.12 2.42
N ALA A 114 -5.44 28.21 1.57
CA ALA A 114 -6.86 28.05 1.26
C ALA A 114 -7.59 27.00 2.12
N GLN A 115 -6.86 26.04 2.73
CA GLN A 115 -7.42 24.89 3.46
C GLN A 115 -6.95 24.90 4.92
N PRO A 116 -7.74 25.46 5.86
CA PRO A 116 -7.33 25.60 7.26
C PRO A 116 -6.97 24.28 7.94
N GLU A 117 -7.70 23.20 7.66
CA GLU A 117 -7.44 21.87 8.25
C GLU A 117 -6.10 21.28 7.78
N PHE A 118 -5.79 21.40 6.49
CA PHE A 118 -4.50 20.95 5.95
C PHE A 118 -3.36 21.81 6.48
N ASN A 119 -3.55 23.13 6.58
CA ASN A 119 -2.56 24.03 7.18
C ASN A 119 -2.29 23.72 8.66
N ASP A 120 -3.33 23.43 9.44
CA ASP A 120 -3.18 23.03 10.84
C ASP A 120 -2.40 21.71 10.96
N LEU A 121 -2.75 20.70 10.14
CA LEU A 121 -2.01 19.44 10.10
C LEU A 121 -0.54 19.65 9.69
N PHE A 122 -0.28 20.49 8.67
CA PHE A 122 1.07 20.84 8.25
C PHE A 122 1.88 21.46 9.38
N ASN A 123 1.33 22.48 10.05
CA ASN A 123 1.98 23.16 11.16
C ASN A 123 2.24 22.22 12.35
N LYS A 124 1.30 21.32 12.67
CA LYS A 124 1.50 20.30 13.71
C LYS A 124 2.62 19.32 13.35
N GLY A 125 2.67 18.86 12.10
CA GLY A 125 3.73 17.99 11.60
C GLY A 125 5.12 18.65 11.66
N MET A 126 5.23 19.90 11.22
CA MET A 126 6.49 20.66 11.31
C MET A 126 6.89 20.96 12.76
N THR A 127 5.91 21.15 13.65
CA THR A 127 6.15 21.38 15.08
C THR A 127 6.73 20.12 15.73
N CYS A 128 6.20 18.92 15.46
CA CYS A 128 6.74 17.70 16.08
C CYS A 128 8.15 17.35 15.58
N ASP A 129 8.44 17.57 14.29
CA ASP A 129 9.81 17.44 13.77
C ASP A 129 10.77 18.40 14.49
N SER A 130 10.34 19.66 14.67
CA SER A 130 11.12 20.67 15.39
C SER A 130 11.41 20.26 16.84
N VAL A 131 10.51 19.57 17.56
CA VAL A 131 10.79 19.08 18.93
C VAL A 131 12.02 18.16 18.92
N ILE A 132 12.08 17.24 17.96
CA ILE A 132 13.14 16.24 17.84
C ILE A 132 14.46 16.91 17.50
N VAL A 133 14.46 17.77 16.48
CA VAL A 133 15.66 18.52 16.07
C VAL A 133 16.17 19.42 17.18
N MET A 134 15.27 20.08 17.93
CA MET A 134 15.65 20.93 19.05
C MET A 134 16.28 20.13 20.19
N ASP A 135 15.83 18.89 20.42
CA ASP A 135 16.45 18.02 21.42
C ASP A 135 17.89 17.67 21.02
N VAL A 136 18.16 17.39 19.75
CA VAL A 136 19.52 17.20 19.22
C VAL A 136 20.36 18.48 19.35
N LEU A 137 19.81 19.64 18.97
CA LEU A 137 20.53 20.91 19.01
C LEU A 137 20.94 21.34 20.42
N LYS A 138 20.16 21.01 21.45
CA LYS A 138 20.52 21.28 22.86
C LYS A 138 21.80 20.57 23.30
N HIS A 139 22.11 19.43 22.70
CA HIS A 139 23.24 18.58 23.08
C HIS A 139 24.47 18.82 22.20
N VAL A 140 24.28 19.13 20.92
CA VAL A 140 25.38 19.17 19.93
C VAL A 140 25.58 20.55 19.28
N GLY A 141 24.56 21.41 19.30
CA GLY A 141 24.53 22.66 18.54
C GLY A 141 24.85 23.93 19.34
N ARG A 142 25.15 23.84 20.64
CA ARG A 142 25.22 25.03 21.52
C ARG A 142 26.24 26.08 21.08
N GLU A 143 27.41 25.67 20.61
CA GLU A 143 28.45 26.60 20.19
C GLU A 143 28.03 27.42 18.95
N ALA A 144 27.13 26.90 18.10
CA ALA A 144 26.63 27.63 16.94
C ALA A 144 25.79 28.87 17.30
N PHE A 145 25.27 28.93 18.53
CA PHE A 145 24.42 30.02 19.00
C PHE A 145 25.11 30.99 19.98
N LYS A 146 26.40 30.76 20.25
CA LYS A 146 27.16 31.55 21.22
C LYS A 146 27.49 32.94 20.67
N GLY A 147 27.15 33.98 21.44
CA GLY A 147 27.45 35.38 21.07
C GLY A 147 26.45 36.01 20.11
N ILE A 148 25.36 35.32 19.76
CA ILE A 148 24.26 35.86 18.94
C ILE A 148 23.31 36.66 19.84
N GLY A 149 22.94 37.89 19.45
CA GLY A 149 21.98 38.72 20.17
C GLY A 149 20.56 38.63 19.61
N THR A 150 20.42 38.44 18.30
CA THR A 150 19.15 38.40 17.58
C THR A 150 19.12 37.27 16.54
N LEU A 151 18.00 36.53 16.48
CA LEU A 151 17.80 35.43 15.54
C LEU A 151 16.43 35.54 14.87
N VAL A 152 16.40 35.33 13.55
CA VAL A 152 15.18 35.16 12.76
C VAL A 152 15.00 33.66 12.43
N ASP A 153 13.88 33.07 12.84
CA ASP A 153 13.47 31.70 12.53
C ASP A 153 12.58 31.75 11.27
N VAL A 154 13.18 31.49 10.11
CA VAL A 154 12.53 31.58 8.80
C VAL A 154 11.74 30.30 8.54
N GLY A 155 10.43 30.44 8.27
CA GLY A 155 9.51 29.30 8.28
C GLY A 155 9.30 28.76 9.70
N GLY A 156 9.35 29.63 10.71
CA GLY A 156 9.31 29.25 12.12
C GLY A 156 7.96 28.71 12.59
N GLY A 157 6.91 28.78 11.76
CA GLY A 157 5.60 28.20 12.00
C GLY A 157 4.97 28.70 13.31
N THR A 158 4.76 27.77 14.24
CA THR A 158 4.18 28.03 15.57
C THR A 158 5.15 28.69 16.55
N GLY A 159 6.42 28.87 16.17
CA GLY A 159 7.44 29.52 17.00
C GLY A 159 8.09 28.63 18.05
N LEU A 160 7.89 27.31 18.00
CA LEU A 160 8.48 26.36 18.95
C LEU A 160 10.02 26.43 18.97
N THR A 161 10.65 26.47 17.79
CA THR A 161 12.11 26.55 17.64
C THR A 161 12.63 27.84 18.27
N ALA A 162 12.09 28.99 17.85
CA ALA A 162 12.39 30.30 18.42
C ALA A 162 12.24 30.32 19.95
N ALA A 163 11.13 29.79 20.49
CA ALA A 163 10.87 29.73 21.93
C ALA A 163 11.86 28.84 22.68
N THR A 164 12.21 27.69 22.11
CA THR A 164 13.18 26.76 22.71
C THR A 164 14.57 27.39 22.76
N LEU A 165 15.00 28.05 21.68
CA LEU A 165 16.28 28.77 21.65
C LEU A 165 16.31 29.94 22.64
N ALA A 166 15.25 30.75 22.69
CA ALA A 166 15.16 31.87 23.63
C ALA A 166 15.22 31.40 25.11
N LYS A 167 14.66 30.22 25.41
CA LYS A 167 14.73 29.61 26.74
C LYS A 167 16.13 29.08 27.07
N GLU A 168 16.80 28.45 26.11
CA GLU A 168 18.13 27.84 26.30
C GLU A 168 19.27 28.88 26.32
N PHE A 169 19.09 30.03 25.66
CA PHE A 169 20.08 31.11 25.58
C PHE A 169 19.50 32.43 26.13
N PRO A 170 19.52 32.64 27.46
CA PRO A 170 19.00 33.86 28.07
C PRO A 170 19.72 35.10 27.53
N GLY A 171 19.01 35.90 26.73
CA GLY A 171 19.54 37.09 26.05
C GLY A 171 19.39 37.08 24.54
N LEU A 172 19.14 35.91 23.94
CA LEU A 172 18.83 35.78 22.52
C LEU A 172 17.39 36.26 22.24
N LYS A 173 17.24 37.28 21.41
CA LYS A 173 15.94 37.75 20.93
C LYS A 173 15.56 37.01 19.65
N CYS A 174 14.49 36.23 19.70
CA CYS A 174 14.02 35.46 18.56
C CYS A 174 12.81 36.11 17.88
N THR A 175 12.83 36.14 16.55
CA THR A 175 11.69 36.51 15.70
C THR A 175 11.30 35.33 14.83
N VAL A 176 10.03 34.94 14.87
CA VAL A 176 9.45 34.01 13.90
C VAL A 176 9.07 34.80 12.65
N PHE A 177 9.60 34.39 11.50
CA PHE A 177 9.25 34.95 10.20
C PHE A 177 8.63 33.88 9.31
N ASP A 178 7.37 34.08 8.91
CA ASP A 178 6.62 33.10 8.13
C ASP A 178 5.56 33.78 7.26
N LEU A 179 4.86 33.01 6.41
CA LEU A 179 3.78 33.53 5.59
C LEU A 179 2.70 34.18 6.47
N PRO A 180 2.06 35.28 6.02
CA PRO A 180 1.12 36.03 6.84
C PRO A 180 0.00 35.19 7.45
N HIS A 181 -0.54 34.21 6.72
CA HIS A 181 -1.60 33.34 7.23
C HIS A 181 -1.13 32.40 8.35
N VAL A 182 0.13 31.97 8.33
CA VAL A 182 0.75 31.14 9.38
C VAL A 182 0.95 31.99 10.64
N VAL A 183 1.55 33.16 10.49
CA VAL A 183 1.77 34.08 11.61
C VAL A 183 0.46 34.51 12.28
N ASN A 184 -0.57 34.78 11.48
CA ASN A 184 -1.88 35.21 12.00
C ASN A 184 -2.63 34.09 12.74
N SER A 185 -2.39 32.82 12.39
CA SER A 185 -3.01 31.66 13.05
C SER A 185 -2.20 31.12 14.25
N ALA A 186 -0.90 31.42 14.32
CA ALA A 186 -0.05 30.98 15.41
C ALA A 186 -0.45 31.59 16.77
N LYS A 187 -0.56 30.73 17.80
CA LYS A 187 -0.70 31.15 19.19
C LYS A 187 0.59 31.84 19.64
N LYS A 188 0.50 33.13 19.99
CA LYS A 188 1.67 33.92 20.37
C LYS A 188 2.30 33.39 21.65
N ILE A 189 3.64 33.34 21.64
CA ILE A 189 4.47 32.92 22.77
C ILE A 189 5.13 34.17 23.34
N ASP A 190 5.02 34.37 24.65
CA ASP A 190 5.61 35.52 25.34
C ASP A 190 7.12 35.60 25.11
N GLY A 191 7.60 36.80 24.79
CA GLY A 191 9.02 37.05 24.51
C GLY A 191 9.48 36.71 23.08
N ILE A 192 8.59 36.20 22.22
CA ILE A 192 8.89 35.90 20.82
C ILE A 192 8.16 36.89 19.90
N GLN A 193 8.91 37.53 18.99
CA GLN A 193 8.32 38.39 17.98
C GLN A 193 7.82 37.55 16.80
N TYR A 194 6.71 37.93 16.18
CA TYR A 194 6.19 37.28 14.98
C TYR A 194 6.02 38.30 13.87
N VAL A 195 6.57 38.02 12.69
CA VAL A 195 6.52 38.90 11.53
C VAL A 195 6.04 38.10 10.32
N GLY A 196 4.93 38.53 9.72
CA GLY A 196 4.41 37.92 8.50
C GLY A 196 5.05 38.52 7.25
N GLY A 197 5.51 37.70 6.32
CA GLY A 197 6.10 38.16 5.06
C GLY A 197 6.45 37.02 4.11
N ASP A 198 7.14 37.37 3.02
CA ASP A 198 7.64 36.42 2.03
C ASP A 198 9.17 36.43 2.04
N MET A 199 9.79 35.29 2.37
CA MET A 199 11.24 35.15 2.48
C MET A 199 11.98 35.35 1.15
N PHE A 200 11.28 35.25 0.02
CA PHE A 200 11.84 35.55 -1.30
C PHE A 200 11.89 37.05 -1.59
N LEU A 201 11.19 37.87 -0.80
CA LEU A 201 11.13 39.32 -0.94
C LEU A 201 11.99 40.02 0.11
N GLU A 202 11.82 39.65 1.39
CA GLU A 202 12.54 40.27 2.50
C GLU A 202 12.66 39.34 3.71
N LEU A 203 13.64 39.62 4.57
CA LEU A 203 13.81 39.01 5.89
C LEU A 203 13.98 40.11 6.94
N PRO A 204 13.40 39.96 8.15
CA PRO A 204 13.64 40.90 9.24
C PRO A 204 15.13 40.91 9.62
N PRO A 205 15.70 42.09 9.97
CA PRO A 205 17.09 42.19 10.36
C PRO A 205 17.37 41.43 11.66
N ALA A 206 18.38 40.57 11.62
CA ALA A 206 18.88 39.80 12.77
C ALA A 206 20.36 39.46 12.56
N ASP A 207 21.08 39.12 13.63
CA ASP A 207 22.47 38.67 13.55
C ASP A 207 22.56 37.33 12.80
N VAL A 208 21.54 36.47 12.93
CA VAL A 208 21.44 35.18 12.26
C VAL A 208 20.04 34.90 11.74
N ALA A 209 19.95 34.36 10.53
CA ALA A 209 18.75 33.73 9.99
C ALA A 209 18.88 32.20 10.08
N LEU A 210 17.96 31.58 10.81
CA LEU A 210 17.87 30.13 10.95
C LEU A 210 16.93 29.58 9.87
N LEU A 211 17.48 28.74 9.00
CA LEU A 211 16.75 27.99 7.98
C LEU A 211 16.84 26.50 8.34
N LYS A 212 15.71 25.91 8.70
CA LYS A 212 15.63 24.48 9.00
C LYS A 212 15.49 23.70 7.68
N SER A 213 16.52 22.95 7.32
CA SER A 213 16.43 21.89 6.32
C SER A 213 16.52 20.54 7.03
N MET A 214 15.73 19.54 6.61
CA MET A 214 15.90 18.17 7.08
C MET A 214 17.35 17.74 6.79
N ALA A 215 18.15 17.57 7.84
CA ALA A 215 19.55 17.16 7.73
C ALA A 215 19.65 15.65 7.93
N THR A 216 20.34 14.95 7.04
CA THR A 216 20.70 13.54 7.20
C THR A 216 21.88 13.40 8.15
N SER A 217 21.82 12.42 9.04
CA SER A 217 22.68 12.22 10.21
C SER A 217 24.11 11.75 9.92
N ASP A 218 24.61 11.92 8.71
CA ASP A 218 25.97 11.46 8.38
C ASP A 218 26.97 12.36 9.11
N SER A 219 27.51 11.85 10.23
CA SER A 219 28.64 12.35 11.03
C SER A 219 28.39 13.20 12.28
N ILE A 220 27.34 12.93 13.06
CA ILE A 220 27.34 13.36 14.48
C ILE A 220 27.64 12.16 15.37
N ASN A 221 28.83 12.11 15.96
CA ASN A 221 29.17 11.19 17.06
C ASN A 221 28.35 11.59 18.29
N LEU A 222 27.11 11.14 18.36
CA LEU A 222 26.25 11.31 19.52
C LEU A 222 26.72 10.34 20.60
N THR A 223 27.28 10.88 21.69
CA THR A 223 27.68 10.08 22.87
C THR A 223 26.50 9.64 23.73
N ASN A 224 25.27 10.06 23.38
CA ASN A 224 24.05 9.77 24.13
C ASN A 224 23.23 8.66 23.45
N ALA A 225 23.15 7.49 24.10
CA ALA A 225 22.42 6.32 23.62
C ALA A 225 20.92 6.59 23.42
N GLU A 226 20.30 7.45 24.26
CA GLU A 226 18.87 7.75 24.15
C GLU A 226 18.55 8.55 22.87
N VAL A 227 19.43 9.47 22.47
CA VAL A 227 19.26 10.24 21.22
C VAL A 227 19.45 9.34 20.01
N GLN A 228 20.41 8.42 20.07
CA GLN A 228 20.65 7.44 19.01
C GLN A 228 19.42 6.54 18.80
N ASP A 229 18.84 5.99 19.87
CA ASP A 229 17.63 5.17 19.81
C ASP A 229 16.44 5.93 19.18
N ILE A 230 16.28 7.23 19.50
CA ILE A 230 15.22 8.08 18.91
C ILE A 230 15.43 8.28 17.41
N LEU A 231 16.67 8.52 16.97
CA LEU A 231 16.99 8.73 15.56
C LEU A 231 16.79 7.46 14.73
N GLU A 232 17.23 6.31 15.24
CA GLU A 232 17.00 5.01 14.59
C GLU A 232 15.50 4.69 14.50
N ALA A 233 14.75 4.95 15.58
CA ALA A 233 13.31 4.77 15.58
C ALA A 233 12.59 5.72 14.60
N HIS A 234 13.06 6.96 14.44
CA HIS A 234 12.56 7.87 13.41
C HIS A 234 12.86 7.40 12.00
N GLU A 235 14.05 6.87 11.73
CA GLU A 235 14.39 6.32 10.42
C GLU A 235 13.41 5.21 10.04
N VAL A 236 13.11 4.29 10.96
CA VAL A 236 12.13 3.22 10.76
C VAL A 236 10.73 3.79 10.45
N LEU A 237 10.26 4.78 11.23
CA LEU A 237 8.95 5.40 11.01
C LEU A 237 8.87 6.11 9.66
N TRP A 238 9.90 6.87 9.29
CA TRP A 238 9.94 7.59 8.02
C TRP A 238 10.01 6.62 6.85
N ASN A 239 10.78 5.54 6.95
CA ASN A 239 10.85 4.52 5.91
C ASN A 239 9.48 3.91 5.64
N HIS A 240 8.74 3.52 6.69
CA HIS A 240 7.38 3.00 6.55
C HIS A 240 6.41 4.03 6.00
N THR A 241 6.46 5.25 6.53
CA THR A 241 5.60 6.37 6.10
C THR A 241 5.78 6.69 4.62
N LEU A 242 7.01 6.67 4.11
CA LEU A 242 7.32 6.98 2.71
C LEU A 242 7.32 5.75 1.80
N SER A 243 7.02 4.54 2.32
CA SER A 243 7.12 3.32 1.52
C SER A 243 6.13 3.26 0.36
N TYR A 244 5.01 3.98 0.42
CA TYR A 244 4.08 4.10 -0.71
C TYR A 244 4.75 4.69 -1.98
N ILE A 245 5.79 5.52 -1.81
CA ILE A 245 6.55 6.10 -2.93
C ILE A 245 7.23 4.99 -3.75
N LYS A 246 7.67 3.90 -3.11
CA LYS A 246 8.25 2.73 -3.79
C LYS A 246 7.24 2.14 -4.78
N SER A 247 6.00 1.92 -4.32
CA SER A 247 4.90 1.41 -5.13
C SER A 247 4.52 2.38 -6.26
N MET A 248 4.44 3.67 -5.97
CA MET A 248 4.09 4.67 -6.99
C MET A 248 5.18 4.86 -8.05
N CYS A 249 6.46 4.71 -7.68
CA CYS A 249 7.56 4.68 -8.65
C CYS A 249 7.49 3.43 -9.54
N LEU A 250 7.11 2.28 -8.98
CA LEU A 250 6.89 1.06 -9.75
C LEU A 250 5.73 1.24 -10.74
N LYS A 251 4.58 1.77 -10.29
CA LYS A 251 3.45 2.14 -11.16
C LYS A 251 3.91 3.06 -12.29
N CYS A 252 4.60 4.15 -11.96
CA CYS A 252 5.11 5.11 -12.93
C CYS A 252 6.05 4.45 -13.96
N ALA A 253 6.95 3.57 -13.54
CA ALA A 253 7.86 2.86 -14.44
C ALA A 253 7.12 1.94 -15.44
N ILE A 254 6.05 1.27 -14.98
CA ILE A 254 5.18 0.45 -15.83
C ILE A 254 4.40 1.34 -16.81
N GLU A 255 3.76 2.40 -16.31
CA GLU A 255 2.99 3.33 -17.14
C GLU A 255 3.85 4.01 -18.21
N LEU A 256 5.08 4.37 -17.87
CA LEU A 256 6.07 4.91 -18.80
C LEU A 256 6.68 3.86 -19.74
N ARG A 257 6.42 2.57 -19.53
CA ARG A 257 7.00 1.46 -20.31
C ARG A 257 8.53 1.41 -20.26
N ILE A 258 9.11 1.74 -19.09
CA ILE A 258 10.55 1.67 -18.87
C ILE A 258 11.11 0.26 -19.09
N PRO A 259 10.48 -0.83 -18.61
CA PRO A 259 10.96 -2.19 -18.87
C PRO A 259 11.11 -2.51 -20.37
N ASP A 260 10.11 -2.12 -21.18
CA ASP A 260 10.13 -2.31 -22.64
C ASP A 260 11.27 -1.51 -23.30
N ALA A 261 11.46 -0.25 -22.88
CA ALA A 261 12.52 0.62 -23.39
C ALA A 261 13.91 0.03 -23.13
N ILE A 262 14.15 -0.45 -21.91
CA ILE A 262 15.41 -1.09 -21.53
C ILE A 262 15.70 -2.33 -22.38
N LEU A 263 14.68 -3.17 -22.60
CA LEU A 263 14.83 -4.38 -23.40
C LEU A 263 15.14 -4.06 -24.86
N SER A 264 14.49 -3.03 -25.42
CA SER A 264 14.63 -2.67 -26.84
C SER A 264 16.05 -2.25 -27.24
N GLN A 265 16.86 -1.76 -26.29
CA GLN A 265 18.25 -1.35 -26.52
C GLN A 265 19.25 -2.53 -26.43
N GLY A 266 18.83 -3.67 -25.87
CA GLY A 266 19.71 -4.82 -25.61
C GLY A 266 20.45 -4.81 -24.26
N MET A 267 20.14 -3.85 -23.37
CA MET A 267 20.70 -3.68 -22.01
C MET A 267 22.23 -3.52 -21.88
N PRO A 268 22.74 -2.72 -20.93
CA PRO A 268 22.02 -1.78 -20.06
C PRO A 268 21.70 -0.45 -20.78
N SER A 269 20.70 0.28 -20.29
CA SER A 269 20.23 1.55 -20.86
C SER A 269 20.57 2.76 -20.00
N THR A 270 21.12 3.80 -20.62
CA THR A 270 21.45 5.08 -19.95
C THR A 270 20.20 5.95 -19.76
N ILE A 271 20.25 6.91 -18.83
CA ILE A 271 19.16 7.89 -18.66
C ILE A 271 18.89 8.67 -19.95
N SER A 272 19.94 9.10 -20.66
CA SER A 272 19.77 9.86 -21.91
C SER A 272 19.03 9.05 -22.97
N TYR A 273 19.32 7.75 -23.09
CA TYR A 273 18.57 6.87 -23.97
C TYR A 273 17.09 6.75 -23.55
N LEU A 274 16.83 6.50 -22.26
CA LEU A 274 15.46 6.37 -21.75
C LEU A 274 14.65 7.64 -21.98
N LEU A 275 15.23 8.82 -21.76
CA LEU A 275 14.58 10.11 -22.05
C LEU A 275 14.19 10.22 -23.52
N SER A 276 15.13 9.92 -24.42
CA SER A 276 14.90 9.97 -25.87
C SER A 276 13.84 8.97 -26.31
N PHE A 277 13.98 7.69 -25.95
CA PHE A 277 13.09 6.61 -26.37
C PHE A 277 11.66 6.80 -25.84
N LEU A 278 11.52 7.27 -24.60
CA LEU A 278 10.22 7.50 -23.95
C LEU A 278 9.64 8.90 -24.22
N SER A 279 10.34 9.74 -24.99
CA SER A 279 9.96 11.13 -25.26
C SER A 279 9.76 11.96 -23.98
N ILE A 280 10.59 11.73 -22.97
CA ILE A 280 10.59 12.50 -21.72
C ILE A 280 11.54 13.70 -21.87
N PRO A 281 11.14 14.93 -21.50
CA PRO A 281 12.00 16.10 -21.62
C PRO A 281 13.29 15.99 -20.79
N GLU A 282 14.41 16.49 -21.36
CA GLU A 282 15.73 16.44 -20.70
C GLU A 282 15.75 17.18 -19.36
N THR A 283 14.90 18.19 -19.17
CA THR A 283 14.70 18.90 -17.89
C THR A 283 14.28 17.97 -16.74
N LYS A 284 13.76 16.77 -17.05
CA LYS A 284 13.34 15.76 -16.07
C LYS A 284 14.38 14.65 -15.86
N SER A 285 15.57 14.76 -16.46
CA SER A 285 16.69 13.82 -16.36
C SER A 285 17.06 13.47 -14.92
N ARG A 286 17.20 14.48 -14.03
CA ARG A 286 17.46 14.27 -12.60
C ARG A 286 16.36 13.46 -11.92
N HIS A 287 15.09 13.75 -12.20
CA HIS A 287 13.94 13.10 -11.56
C HIS A 287 13.83 11.64 -11.99
N LEU A 288 14.02 11.37 -13.29
CA LEU A 288 14.05 10.00 -13.80
C LEU A 288 15.21 9.20 -13.19
N ARG A 289 16.39 9.80 -13.06
CA ARG A 289 17.56 9.17 -12.42
C ARG A 289 17.29 8.80 -10.96
N ILE A 290 16.67 9.68 -10.18
CA ILE A 290 16.32 9.40 -8.78
C ILE A 290 15.34 8.23 -8.69
N MET A 291 14.31 8.21 -9.53
CA MET A 291 13.34 7.11 -9.60
C MET A 291 14.02 5.77 -9.96
N MET A 292 14.88 5.76 -10.98
CA MET A 292 15.60 4.56 -11.39
C MET A 292 16.60 4.06 -10.34
N ARG A 293 17.25 4.96 -9.60
CA ARG A 293 18.10 4.59 -8.46
C ARG A 293 17.31 3.96 -7.33
N LEU A 294 16.16 4.53 -6.97
CA LEU A 294 15.27 3.96 -5.95
C LEU A 294 14.84 2.55 -6.36
N LEU A 295 14.30 2.39 -7.57
CA LEU A 295 13.82 1.10 -8.08
C LEU A 295 14.95 0.07 -8.23
N SER A 296 16.18 0.51 -8.52
CA SER A 296 17.34 -0.36 -8.54
C SER A 296 17.79 -0.76 -7.13
N ARG A 297 17.73 0.15 -6.16
CA ARG A 297 18.08 -0.12 -4.75
C ARG A 297 17.15 -1.11 -4.09
N ILE A 298 15.87 -1.13 -4.47
CA ILE A 298 14.89 -2.12 -4.01
C ILE A 298 14.82 -3.38 -4.89
N GLY A 299 15.75 -3.54 -5.84
CA GLY A 299 15.90 -4.76 -6.62
C GLY A 299 14.94 -4.95 -7.80
N ILE A 300 14.13 -3.95 -8.15
CA ILE A 300 13.26 -4.01 -9.34
C ILE A 300 14.10 -3.93 -10.62
N PHE A 301 15.11 -3.07 -10.66
CA PHE A 301 16.10 -3.00 -11.74
C PHE A 301 17.51 -3.26 -11.21
N LYS A 302 18.50 -3.38 -12.10
CA LYS A 302 19.92 -3.37 -11.74
C LYS A 302 20.55 -2.09 -12.25
N SER A 303 21.40 -1.46 -11.44
CA SER A 303 22.20 -0.29 -11.82
C SER A 303 23.64 -0.69 -12.12
N HIS A 304 24.23 -0.05 -13.11
CA HIS A 304 25.60 -0.28 -13.57
C HIS A 304 26.28 1.07 -13.86
N ILE A 305 27.61 1.08 -13.82
CA ILE A 305 28.41 2.17 -14.38
C ILE A 305 29.02 1.67 -15.69
N THR A 306 28.74 2.34 -16.79
CA THR A 306 29.30 2.01 -18.11
C THR A 306 30.81 2.26 -18.15
N PRO A 307 31.54 1.71 -19.14
CA PRO A 307 32.96 2.05 -19.34
C PRO A 307 33.22 3.55 -19.55
N SER A 308 32.22 4.31 -20.01
CA SER A 308 32.28 5.78 -20.14
C SER A 308 32.02 6.54 -18.83
N GLY A 309 31.73 5.84 -17.73
CA GLY A 309 31.43 6.42 -16.43
C GLY A 309 29.97 6.86 -16.25
N GLU A 310 29.08 6.51 -17.19
CA GLU A 310 27.67 6.87 -17.13
C GLU A 310 26.86 5.82 -16.35
N GLU A 311 25.82 6.28 -15.65
CA GLU A 311 24.89 5.37 -14.97
C GLU A 311 23.92 4.76 -15.98
N ALA A 312 23.82 3.42 -15.98
CA ALA A 312 22.94 2.66 -16.85
C ALA A 312 22.17 1.59 -16.07
N PHE A 313 21.02 1.19 -16.59
CA PHE A 313 20.07 0.32 -15.92
C PHE A 313 19.72 -0.90 -16.77
N SER A 314 19.61 -2.06 -16.16
CA SER A 314 19.15 -3.29 -16.83
C SER A 314 17.97 -3.90 -16.08
N LEU A 315 17.25 -4.82 -16.73
CA LEU A 315 16.22 -5.60 -16.06
C LEU A 315 16.85 -6.49 -14.96
N ALA A 316 16.10 -6.69 -13.89
CA ALA A 316 16.28 -7.73 -12.89
C ALA A 316 15.17 -8.80 -13.10
N PRO A 317 15.27 -9.98 -12.47
CA PRO A 317 14.22 -11.00 -12.61
C PRO A 317 12.80 -10.47 -12.34
N VAL A 318 12.64 -9.57 -11.37
CA VAL A 318 11.34 -8.95 -11.06
C VAL A 318 10.85 -8.03 -12.20
N SER A 319 11.70 -7.18 -12.79
CA SER A 319 11.28 -6.30 -13.89
C SER A 319 11.10 -7.01 -15.23
N GLN A 320 11.58 -8.25 -15.39
CA GLN A 320 11.24 -9.08 -16.55
C GLN A 320 9.74 -9.42 -16.57
N LEU A 321 9.10 -9.54 -15.40
CA LEU A 321 7.66 -9.75 -15.27
C LEU A 321 6.83 -8.49 -15.59
N LEU A 322 7.46 -7.37 -15.94
CA LEU A 322 6.78 -6.10 -16.18
C LEU A 322 6.69 -5.73 -17.67
N THR A 323 7.17 -6.59 -18.56
CA THR A 323 7.22 -6.33 -20.01
C THR A 323 6.56 -7.44 -20.79
N THR A 324 5.81 -7.07 -21.85
CA THR A 324 5.30 -8.02 -22.85
C THR A 324 6.25 -8.20 -24.02
N ALA A 325 7.38 -7.49 -24.04
CA ALA A 325 8.34 -7.54 -25.13
C ALA A 325 9.25 -8.79 -25.07
N LEU A 326 9.21 -9.53 -23.96
CA LEU A 326 9.78 -10.87 -23.87
C LEU A 326 8.76 -11.90 -24.40
N PRO A 327 9.07 -12.62 -25.50
CA PRO A 327 8.20 -13.68 -26.00
C PRO A 327 7.95 -14.74 -24.92
N ASP A 328 6.73 -15.24 -24.84
CA ASP A 328 6.29 -16.33 -23.95
C ASP A 328 6.51 -16.08 -22.44
N SER A 329 6.78 -14.83 -22.03
CA SER A 329 6.91 -14.44 -20.62
C SER A 329 5.61 -13.81 -20.11
N PRO A 330 5.10 -14.22 -18.94
CA PRO A 330 3.93 -13.57 -18.35
C PRO A 330 4.26 -12.14 -17.92
N CYS A 331 3.32 -11.23 -18.14
CA CYS A 331 3.45 -9.82 -17.75
C CYS A 331 2.46 -9.51 -16.63
N SER A 332 2.97 -9.22 -15.43
CA SER A 332 2.21 -8.86 -14.22
C SER A 332 1.82 -7.38 -14.16
N SER A 333 2.26 -6.57 -15.13
CA SER A 333 1.98 -5.13 -15.16
C SER A 333 0.50 -4.79 -14.99
N PRO A 334 -0.47 -5.44 -15.65
CA PRO A 334 -1.88 -5.12 -15.47
C PRO A 334 -2.38 -5.32 -14.03
N LEU A 335 -1.95 -6.39 -13.34
CA LEU A 335 -2.32 -6.62 -11.94
C LEU A 335 -1.73 -5.54 -11.03
N ILE A 336 -0.45 -5.18 -11.22
CA ILE A 336 0.19 -4.14 -10.42
C ILE A 336 -0.49 -2.78 -10.65
N LEU A 337 -0.90 -2.47 -11.89
CA LEU A 337 -1.63 -1.25 -12.19
C LEU A 337 -3.03 -1.23 -11.54
N LEU A 338 -3.72 -2.37 -11.45
CA LEU A 338 -4.97 -2.51 -10.73
C LEU A 338 -4.79 -2.27 -9.22
N LEU A 339 -3.86 -2.98 -8.58
CA LEU A 339 -3.57 -2.88 -7.14
C LEU A 339 -3.14 -1.46 -6.71
N LEU A 340 -2.59 -0.68 -7.64
CA LEU A 340 -2.15 0.70 -7.41
C LEU A 340 -3.07 1.74 -8.05
N ASP A 341 -4.26 1.34 -8.52
CA ASP A 341 -5.28 2.28 -8.97
C ASP A 341 -5.96 2.98 -7.80
N HIS A 342 -6.36 4.23 -8.01
CA HIS A 342 -7.00 5.05 -6.97
C HIS A 342 -8.26 4.38 -6.40
N HIS A 343 -9.02 3.61 -7.20
CA HIS A 343 -10.17 2.87 -6.69
C HIS A 343 -9.82 1.90 -5.56
N LEU A 344 -8.62 1.30 -5.56
CA LEU A 344 -8.17 0.36 -4.52
C LEU A 344 -7.34 1.04 -3.43
N VAL A 345 -6.64 2.12 -3.76
CA VAL A 345 -5.77 2.84 -2.81
C VAL A 345 -6.54 3.82 -1.93
N ASP A 346 -7.45 4.62 -2.49
CA ASP A 346 -8.20 5.66 -1.77
C ASP A 346 -8.98 5.15 -0.54
N PRO A 347 -9.60 3.94 -0.56
CA PRO A 347 -10.23 3.34 0.62
C PRO A 347 -9.34 3.25 1.86
N CYS A 348 -8.02 3.18 1.70
CA CYS A 348 -7.08 3.14 2.83
C CYS A 348 -7.18 4.39 3.71
N HIS A 349 -7.55 5.54 3.15
CA HIS A 349 -7.77 6.78 3.91
C HIS A 349 -9.01 6.72 4.81
N GLN A 350 -9.89 5.72 4.65
CA GLN A 350 -11.08 5.53 5.47
C GLN A 350 -10.84 4.64 6.69
N LEU A 351 -9.73 3.91 6.77
CA LEU A 351 -9.47 2.87 7.78
C LEU A 351 -9.70 3.34 9.22
N SER A 352 -9.08 4.47 9.61
CA SER A 352 -9.22 5.01 10.97
C SER A 352 -10.68 5.32 11.29
N ARG A 353 -11.41 5.95 10.35
CA ARG A 353 -12.83 6.27 10.52
C ARG A 353 -13.67 4.99 10.57
N TRP A 354 -13.36 4.00 9.74
CA TRP A 354 -14.05 2.73 9.68
C TRP A 354 -13.92 1.96 11.00
N PHE A 355 -12.72 1.84 11.59
CA PHE A 355 -12.52 1.15 12.88
C PHE A 355 -13.38 1.71 14.03
N HIS A 356 -13.71 3.01 13.99
CA HIS A 356 -14.52 3.66 15.03
C HIS A 356 -16.04 3.60 14.77
N ARG A 357 -16.49 3.15 13.59
CA ARG A 357 -17.92 2.96 13.30
C ARG A 357 -18.40 1.65 13.93
N SER A 358 -19.57 1.68 14.57
CA SER A 358 -20.24 0.47 15.09
C SER A 358 -20.73 -0.47 13.98
N ASP A 359 -21.04 0.09 12.82
CA ASP A 359 -21.48 -0.63 11.64
C ASP A 359 -20.30 -1.39 10.99
N THR A 360 -20.53 -2.68 10.75
CA THR A 360 -19.60 -3.61 10.09
C THR A 360 -20.03 -4.00 8.68
N SER A 361 -21.23 -3.59 8.25
CA SER A 361 -21.75 -3.94 6.93
C SER A 361 -21.14 -3.10 5.81
N THR A 362 -20.79 -1.84 6.09
CA THR A 362 -20.11 -0.97 5.12
C THR A 362 -18.59 -1.15 5.17
N THR A 363 -17.98 -1.47 4.03
CA THR A 363 -16.53 -1.60 3.87
C THR A 363 -15.84 -0.22 3.75
N PRO A 364 -14.52 -0.10 4.01
CA PRO A 364 -13.77 1.11 3.70
C PRO A 364 -13.89 1.55 2.23
N PHE A 365 -13.99 0.60 1.30
CA PHE A 365 -14.25 0.86 -0.11
C PHE A 365 -15.58 1.55 -0.36
N GLU A 366 -16.67 1.02 0.24
CA GLU A 366 -17.98 1.66 0.15
C GLU A 366 -18.00 3.04 0.78
N MET A 367 -17.25 3.25 1.87
CA MET A 367 -17.11 4.58 2.48
C MET A 367 -16.42 5.59 1.55
N ALA A 368 -15.47 5.14 0.73
CA ALA A 368 -14.76 6.00 -0.21
C ALA A 368 -15.56 6.28 -1.49
N HIS A 369 -16.23 5.26 -2.05
CA HIS A 369 -16.84 5.33 -3.38
C HIS A 369 -18.38 5.42 -3.38
N GLY A 370 -19.02 5.19 -2.24
CA GLY A 370 -20.49 5.18 -2.10
C GLY A 370 -21.19 4.01 -2.79
N LYS A 371 -20.44 2.99 -3.22
CA LYS A 371 -20.92 1.77 -3.88
C LYS A 371 -20.08 0.58 -3.43
N THR A 372 -20.67 -0.61 -3.47
CA THR A 372 -19.93 -1.86 -3.29
C THR A 372 -18.90 -2.04 -4.42
N PHE A 373 -17.88 -2.87 -4.21
CA PHE A 373 -16.84 -3.15 -5.20
C PHE A 373 -17.45 -3.61 -6.54
N TRP A 374 -18.33 -4.61 -6.49
CA TRP A 374 -18.96 -5.21 -7.68
C TRP A 374 -19.98 -4.27 -8.36
N ASP A 375 -20.67 -3.42 -7.60
CA ASP A 375 -21.55 -2.40 -8.21
C ASP A 375 -20.74 -1.32 -8.93
N LEU A 376 -19.55 -0.98 -8.42
CA LEU A 376 -18.69 0.01 -9.04
C LEU A 376 -18.07 -0.52 -10.33
N THR A 377 -17.59 -1.76 -10.36
CA THR A 377 -17.10 -2.40 -11.60
C THR A 377 -18.22 -2.49 -12.64
N GLY A 378 -19.43 -2.90 -12.24
CA GLY A 378 -20.59 -2.93 -13.13
C GLY A 378 -20.99 -1.55 -13.69
N ALA A 379 -20.76 -0.48 -12.91
CA ALA A 379 -21.10 0.89 -13.30
C ALA A 379 -19.99 1.62 -14.09
N GLN A 380 -18.72 1.21 -13.97
CA GLN A 380 -17.57 1.88 -14.58
C GLN A 380 -16.79 0.95 -15.51
N PRO A 381 -17.02 1.03 -16.84
CA PRO A 381 -16.38 0.15 -17.81
C PRO A 381 -14.84 0.18 -17.78
N GLU A 382 -14.23 1.33 -17.54
CA GLU A 382 -12.76 1.48 -17.49
C GLU A 382 -12.16 0.74 -16.28
N PHE A 383 -12.80 0.84 -15.11
CA PHE A 383 -12.38 0.13 -13.91
C PHE A 383 -12.60 -1.39 -14.07
N ASN A 384 -13.74 -1.80 -14.64
CA ASN A 384 -13.99 -3.20 -14.96
C ASN A 384 -12.98 -3.78 -15.97
N ASP A 385 -12.59 -3.03 -17.00
CA ASP A 385 -11.56 -3.46 -17.95
C ASP A 385 -10.19 -3.60 -17.27
N LEU A 386 -9.81 -2.66 -16.40
CA LEU A 386 -8.58 -2.75 -15.61
C LEU A 386 -8.59 -3.98 -14.69
N PHE A 387 -9.70 -4.21 -13.98
CA PHE A 387 -9.90 -5.39 -13.13
C PHE A 387 -9.74 -6.69 -13.92
N ASN A 388 -10.47 -6.82 -15.03
CA ASN A 388 -10.40 -8.00 -15.89
C ASN A 388 -9.00 -8.25 -16.44
N LYS A 389 -8.26 -7.20 -16.83
CA LYS A 389 -6.86 -7.32 -17.27
C LYS A 389 -5.95 -7.78 -16.15
N GLY A 390 -6.13 -7.26 -14.93
CA GLY A 390 -5.41 -7.70 -13.73
C GLY A 390 -5.64 -9.19 -13.45
N MET A 391 -6.89 -9.62 -13.41
CA MET A 391 -7.26 -11.03 -13.17
C MET A 391 -6.77 -11.97 -14.28
N THR A 392 -6.82 -11.50 -15.53
CA THR A 392 -6.33 -12.26 -16.69
C THR A 392 -4.83 -12.49 -16.58
N CYS A 393 -4.03 -11.45 -16.28
CA CYS A 393 -2.58 -11.61 -16.22
C CYS A 393 -2.11 -12.49 -15.06
N ASP A 394 -2.80 -12.45 -13.91
CA ASP A 394 -2.56 -13.40 -12.83
C ASP A 394 -2.86 -14.84 -13.26
N SER A 395 -3.99 -15.03 -13.96
CA SER A 395 -4.40 -16.35 -14.43
C SER A 395 -3.39 -16.96 -15.39
N VAL A 396 -2.71 -16.17 -16.24
CA VAL A 396 -1.59 -16.67 -17.06
C VAL A 396 -0.50 -17.29 -16.17
N ILE A 397 -0.04 -16.56 -15.15
CA ILE A 397 1.03 -17.00 -14.25
C ILE A 397 0.62 -18.25 -13.48
N VAL A 398 -0.58 -18.23 -12.87
CA VAL A 398 -1.09 -19.35 -12.08
C VAL A 398 -1.25 -20.59 -12.95
N MET A 399 -1.77 -20.45 -14.18
CA MET A 399 -1.92 -21.58 -15.09
C MET A 399 -0.58 -22.14 -15.58
N ASP A 400 0.43 -21.30 -15.83
CA ASP A 400 1.76 -21.77 -16.21
C ASP A 400 2.44 -22.56 -15.09
N VAL A 401 2.29 -22.13 -13.84
CA VAL A 401 2.78 -22.89 -12.69
C VAL A 401 1.96 -24.17 -12.48
N LEU A 402 0.64 -24.12 -12.61
CA LEU A 402 -0.25 -25.27 -12.47
C LEU A 402 0.10 -26.40 -13.44
N LYS A 403 0.44 -26.08 -14.69
CA LYS A 403 0.93 -27.07 -15.68
C LYS A 403 2.18 -27.82 -15.22
N LEU A 404 2.99 -27.22 -14.34
CA LEU A 404 4.22 -27.84 -13.86
C LEU A 404 4.00 -28.67 -12.59
N VAL A 405 3.19 -28.18 -11.65
CA VAL A 405 3.14 -28.71 -10.28
C VAL A 405 1.74 -28.96 -9.71
N GLY A 406 0.67 -28.71 -10.49
CA GLY A 406 -0.72 -28.77 -10.03
C GLY A 406 -1.65 -29.66 -10.86
N ARG A 407 -1.12 -30.36 -11.89
CA ARG A 407 -1.93 -31.12 -12.86
C ARG A 407 -2.78 -32.22 -12.22
N GLU A 408 -2.29 -32.84 -11.15
CA GLU A 408 -2.98 -33.96 -10.50
C GLU A 408 -4.38 -33.60 -10.02
N ALA A 409 -4.59 -32.36 -9.60
CA ALA A 409 -5.90 -31.87 -9.17
C ALA A 409 -6.94 -31.90 -10.30
N PHE A 410 -6.54 -31.98 -11.56
CA PHE A 410 -7.44 -31.93 -12.72
C PHE A 410 -7.54 -33.25 -13.50
N ASN A 411 -6.84 -34.29 -13.04
CA ASN A 411 -6.84 -35.59 -13.73
C ASN A 411 -8.20 -36.28 -13.65
N GLY A 412 -8.68 -36.81 -14.78
CA GLY A 412 -9.90 -37.61 -14.87
C GLY A 412 -11.20 -36.81 -14.82
N ILE A 413 -11.16 -35.48 -14.88
CA ILE A 413 -12.35 -34.62 -14.92
C ILE A 413 -12.92 -34.58 -16.35
N GLY A 414 -14.23 -34.80 -16.51
CA GLY A 414 -14.91 -34.69 -17.79
C GLY A 414 -15.50 -33.29 -18.04
N THR A 415 -16.11 -32.70 -17.03
CA THR A 415 -16.75 -31.38 -17.08
C THR A 415 -16.36 -30.52 -15.89
N LEU A 416 -16.07 -29.24 -16.14
CA LEU A 416 -15.70 -28.26 -15.11
C LEU A 416 -16.51 -26.98 -15.29
N VAL A 417 -17.03 -26.45 -14.18
CA VAL A 417 -17.58 -25.10 -14.11
C VAL A 417 -16.60 -24.18 -13.39
N ASP A 418 -16.15 -23.13 -14.07
CA ASP A 418 -15.26 -22.07 -13.58
C ASP A 418 -16.14 -20.93 -13.04
N VAL A 419 -16.38 -20.93 -11.73
CA VAL A 419 -17.31 -20.04 -11.02
C VAL A 419 -16.59 -18.71 -10.75
N GLY A 420 -17.14 -17.61 -11.23
CA GLY A 420 -16.43 -16.33 -11.31
C GLY A 420 -15.27 -16.38 -12.33
N GLY A 421 -15.41 -17.20 -13.39
CA GLY A 421 -14.33 -17.44 -14.37
C GLY A 421 -14.01 -16.24 -15.28
N GLY A 422 -14.72 -15.12 -15.14
CA GLY A 422 -14.45 -13.85 -15.79
C GLY A 422 -14.42 -13.94 -17.31
N THR A 423 -13.25 -13.60 -17.88
CA THR A 423 -13.01 -13.61 -19.33
C THR A 423 -12.71 -15.01 -19.89
N GLY A 424 -12.65 -16.04 -19.03
CA GLY A 424 -12.53 -17.44 -19.43
C GLY A 424 -11.12 -17.95 -19.71
N LEU A 425 -10.07 -17.19 -19.38
CA LEU A 425 -8.68 -17.60 -19.62
C LEU A 425 -8.31 -18.90 -18.87
N THR A 426 -8.71 -19.02 -17.61
CA THR A 426 -8.47 -20.21 -16.77
C THR A 426 -9.12 -21.45 -17.40
N ALA A 427 -10.44 -21.40 -17.59
CA ALA A 427 -11.20 -22.43 -18.31
C ALA A 427 -10.59 -22.83 -19.67
N ALA A 428 -10.21 -21.85 -20.50
CA ALA A 428 -9.60 -22.10 -21.80
C ALA A 428 -8.24 -22.80 -21.71
N THR A 429 -7.42 -22.40 -20.73
CA THR A 429 -6.10 -23.00 -20.53
C THR A 429 -6.22 -24.44 -20.03
N LEU A 430 -7.16 -24.70 -19.12
CA LEU A 430 -7.44 -26.05 -18.64
C LEU A 430 -7.98 -26.96 -19.76
N ALA A 431 -8.94 -26.49 -20.56
CA ALA A 431 -9.48 -27.27 -21.69
C ALA A 431 -8.40 -27.63 -22.73
N LYS A 432 -7.40 -26.75 -22.91
CA LYS A 432 -6.25 -27.00 -23.79
C LYS A 432 -5.26 -28.01 -23.19
N GLU A 433 -5.01 -27.92 -21.89
CA GLU A 433 -4.05 -28.77 -21.17
C GLU A 433 -4.57 -30.20 -20.96
N PHE A 434 -5.89 -30.36 -20.79
CA PHE A 434 -6.55 -31.65 -20.54
C PHE A 434 -7.53 -31.99 -21.67
N PRO A 435 -7.06 -32.66 -22.75
CA PRO A 435 -7.91 -33.03 -23.88
C PRO A 435 -9.12 -33.86 -23.44
N GLY A 436 -10.31 -33.37 -23.74
CA GLY A 436 -11.58 -33.99 -23.36
C GLY A 436 -12.30 -33.29 -22.19
N LEU A 437 -11.61 -32.43 -21.45
CA LEU A 437 -12.24 -31.57 -20.44
C LEU A 437 -13.13 -30.51 -21.10
N LYS A 438 -14.41 -30.51 -20.75
CA LYS A 438 -15.36 -29.47 -21.18
C LYS A 438 -15.50 -28.43 -20.08
N CYS A 439 -15.17 -27.18 -20.39
CA CYS A 439 -15.25 -26.09 -19.43
C CYS A 439 -16.46 -25.17 -19.71
N THR A 440 -17.16 -24.81 -18.64
CA THR A 440 -18.16 -23.74 -18.61
C THR A 440 -17.66 -22.61 -17.74
N VAL A 441 -17.55 -21.40 -18.29
CA VAL A 441 -17.34 -20.17 -17.52
C VAL A 441 -18.69 -19.70 -17.00
N PHE A 442 -18.81 -19.57 -15.69
CA PHE A 442 -19.99 -19.03 -15.03
C PHE A 442 -19.62 -17.73 -14.33
N ASP A 443 -20.31 -16.64 -14.67
CA ASP A 443 -20.04 -15.31 -14.09
C ASP A 443 -21.30 -14.43 -14.15
N LEU A 444 -21.24 -13.22 -13.61
CA LEU A 444 -22.33 -12.25 -13.69
C LEU A 444 -22.72 -11.97 -15.15
N PRO A 445 -24.02 -11.74 -15.45
CA PRO A 445 -24.49 -11.57 -16.82
C PRO A 445 -23.76 -10.47 -17.60
N HIS A 446 -23.38 -9.37 -16.94
CA HIS A 446 -22.68 -8.27 -17.59
C HIS A 446 -21.22 -8.62 -17.94
N VAL A 447 -20.54 -9.40 -17.09
CA VAL A 447 -19.17 -9.89 -17.33
C VAL A 447 -19.18 -10.84 -18.53
N VAL A 448 -20.07 -11.85 -18.49
CA VAL A 448 -20.24 -12.83 -19.59
C VAL A 448 -20.57 -12.16 -20.91
N LYS A 449 -21.41 -11.11 -20.90
CA LYS A 449 -21.76 -10.34 -22.10
C LYS A 449 -20.57 -9.58 -22.68
N SER A 450 -19.67 -9.07 -21.83
CA SER A 450 -18.49 -8.29 -22.24
C SER A 450 -17.30 -9.16 -22.66
N ALA A 451 -17.24 -10.41 -22.20
CA ALA A 451 -16.14 -11.33 -22.48
C ALA A 451 -16.05 -11.70 -23.97
N LYS A 452 -14.85 -11.57 -24.54
CA LYS A 452 -14.54 -12.11 -25.87
C LYS A 452 -14.58 -13.64 -25.81
N LYS A 453 -15.55 -14.24 -26.51
CA LYS A 453 -15.75 -15.70 -26.51
C LYS A 453 -14.53 -16.42 -27.06
N ILE A 454 -14.18 -17.52 -26.40
CA ILE A 454 -13.10 -18.42 -26.77
C ILE A 454 -13.74 -19.72 -27.29
N ASP A 455 -13.29 -20.17 -28.46
CA ASP A 455 -13.81 -21.39 -29.08
C ASP A 455 -13.64 -22.60 -28.17
N GLY A 456 -14.68 -23.45 -28.10
CA GLY A 456 -14.68 -24.65 -27.25
C GLY A 456 -15.03 -24.40 -25.78
N ILE A 457 -15.27 -23.15 -25.36
CA ILE A 457 -15.67 -22.79 -23.99
C ILE A 457 -17.12 -22.32 -23.97
N GLN A 458 -17.91 -22.90 -23.07
CA GLN A 458 -19.27 -22.46 -22.82
C GLN A 458 -19.27 -21.30 -21.83
N TYR A 459 -20.17 -20.33 -22.00
CA TYR A 459 -20.33 -19.20 -21.08
C TYR A 459 -21.76 -19.11 -20.61
N VAL A 460 -21.97 -19.00 -19.31
CA VAL A 460 -23.29 -18.90 -18.67
C VAL A 460 -23.30 -17.71 -17.72
N GLY A 461 -24.23 -16.77 -17.94
CA GLY A 461 -24.44 -15.64 -17.04
C GLY A 461 -25.41 -15.99 -15.92
N GLY A 462 -25.07 -15.71 -14.67
CA GLY A 462 -25.92 -15.99 -13.52
C GLY A 462 -25.41 -15.40 -12.21
N ASP A 463 -26.01 -15.84 -11.11
CA ASP A 463 -25.62 -15.46 -9.74
C ASP A 463 -25.23 -16.73 -8.97
N MET A 464 -23.99 -16.78 -8.49
CA MET A 464 -23.44 -17.94 -7.79
C MET A 464 -24.09 -18.20 -6.43
N PHE A 465 -24.81 -17.23 -5.86
CA PHE A 465 -25.60 -17.41 -4.65
C PHE A 465 -26.94 -18.11 -4.89
N LEU A 466 -27.36 -18.29 -6.15
CA LEU A 466 -28.64 -18.90 -6.51
C LEU A 466 -28.49 -20.34 -7.03
N GLU A 467 -27.88 -20.50 -8.21
CA GLU A 467 -27.75 -21.79 -8.89
C GLU A 467 -26.51 -21.79 -9.79
N LEU A 468 -25.80 -22.91 -9.82
CA LEU A 468 -24.62 -23.12 -10.65
C LEU A 468 -24.88 -24.21 -11.71
N PRO A 469 -24.31 -24.10 -12.92
CA PRO A 469 -24.34 -25.18 -13.90
C PRO A 469 -23.74 -26.48 -13.33
N HIS A 470 -24.44 -27.60 -13.55
CA HIS A 470 -23.92 -28.92 -13.16
C HIS A 470 -22.64 -29.29 -13.92
N ALA A 471 -21.64 -29.79 -13.19
CA ALA A 471 -20.37 -30.26 -13.71
C ALA A 471 -19.76 -31.31 -12.77
N ASP A 472 -18.74 -32.05 -13.21
CA ASP A 472 -18.02 -32.98 -12.33
C ASP A 472 -17.24 -32.21 -11.25
N VAL A 473 -16.73 -31.03 -11.59
CA VAL A 473 -15.95 -30.17 -10.69
C VAL A 473 -16.36 -28.71 -10.80
N ALA A 474 -16.45 -28.04 -9.64
CA ALA A 474 -16.54 -26.58 -9.55
C ALA A 474 -15.18 -25.99 -9.19
N LEU A 475 -14.71 -25.01 -9.95
CA LEU A 475 -13.48 -24.27 -9.71
C LEU A 475 -13.82 -22.88 -9.16
N LEU A 476 -13.15 -22.50 -8.08
CA LEU A 476 -13.22 -21.19 -7.44
C LEU A 476 -11.79 -20.65 -7.33
N LYS A 477 -11.35 -19.84 -8.30
CA LYS A 477 -10.03 -19.19 -8.27
C LYS A 477 -10.21 -17.73 -7.90
N TRP A 478 -9.62 -17.27 -6.78
CA TRP A 478 -9.79 -15.88 -6.31
C TRP A 478 -11.27 -15.50 -6.19
N ILE A 479 -12.01 -16.33 -5.46
CA ILE A 479 -13.44 -16.10 -5.21
C ILE A 479 -13.68 -16.00 -3.73
N LEU A 480 -13.36 -17.05 -2.97
CA LEU A 480 -13.79 -17.16 -1.57
C LEU A 480 -13.07 -16.15 -0.66
N HIS A 481 -11.90 -15.63 -1.05
CA HIS A 481 -11.24 -14.56 -0.30
C HIS A 481 -11.97 -13.21 -0.33
N ASP A 482 -12.89 -12.99 -1.27
CA ASP A 482 -13.67 -11.75 -1.41
C ASP A 482 -14.86 -11.68 -0.44
N TRP A 483 -15.27 -12.83 0.11
CA TRP A 483 -16.56 -12.99 0.79
C TRP A 483 -16.41 -13.30 2.28
N SER A 484 -17.42 -12.86 3.04
CA SER A 484 -17.59 -13.23 4.45
C SER A 484 -17.68 -14.76 4.62
N ASP A 485 -17.43 -15.27 5.83
CA ASP A 485 -17.49 -16.69 6.09
C ASP A 485 -18.90 -17.27 5.82
N GLU A 486 -19.94 -16.52 6.18
CA GLU A 486 -21.33 -16.88 5.87
C GLU A 486 -21.58 -17.01 4.36
N ASP A 487 -21.04 -16.08 3.59
CA ASP A 487 -21.20 -16.06 2.13
C ASP A 487 -20.40 -17.15 1.44
N CYS A 488 -19.18 -17.43 1.93
CA CYS A 488 -18.38 -18.56 1.52
C CYS A 488 -19.13 -19.88 1.72
N VAL A 489 -19.78 -20.08 2.88
CA VAL A 489 -20.60 -21.28 3.13
C VAL A 489 -21.75 -21.37 2.13
N ARG A 490 -22.44 -20.26 1.85
CA ARG A 490 -23.51 -20.23 0.84
C ARG A 490 -23.00 -20.63 -0.54
N ILE A 491 -21.88 -20.05 -1.00
CA ILE A 491 -21.26 -20.37 -2.30
C ILE A 491 -20.85 -21.85 -2.35
N LEU A 492 -20.18 -22.35 -1.32
CA LEU A 492 -19.73 -23.74 -1.24
C LEU A 492 -20.90 -24.73 -1.23
N GLN A 493 -22.02 -24.40 -0.61
CA GLN A 493 -23.26 -25.20 -0.68
C GLN A 493 -23.81 -25.27 -2.11
N ARG A 494 -23.83 -24.15 -2.85
CA ARG A 494 -24.23 -24.11 -4.27
C ARG A 494 -23.29 -24.95 -5.13
N CYS A 495 -21.99 -24.90 -4.86
CA CYS A 495 -21.00 -25.77 -5.51
C CYS A 495 -21.26 -27.24 -5.21
N LYS A 496 -21.57 -27.59 -3.95
CA LYS A 496 -21.90 -28.96 -3.53
C LYS A 496 -23.13 -29.50 -4.27
N GLU A 497 -24.16 -28.69 -4.45
CA GLU A 497 -25.37 -29.05 -5.20
C GLU A 497 -25.08 -29.25 -6.71
N ALA A 498 -24.10 -28.54 -7.26
CA ALA A 498 -23.75 -28.60 -8.68
C ALA A 498 -22.87 -29.79 -9.08
N ILE A 499 -22.17 -30.41 -8.12
CA ILE A 499 -21.23 -31.53 -8.36
C ILE A 499 -21.82 -32.89 -7.96
N PRO A 500 -21.35 -34.01 -8.57
CA PRO A 500 -21.75 -35.34 -8.13
C PRO A 500 -21.11 -35.72 -6.77
N PRO A 501 -21.51 -36.85 -6.17
CA PRO A 501 -20.82 -37.40 -4.99
C PRO A 501 -19.35 -37.75 -5.26
N LYS A 502 -18.56 -37.83 -4.19
CA LYS A 502 -17.11 -38.12 -4.24
C LYS A 502 -16.78 -39.42 -5.00
N GLU A 503 -17.62 -40.45 -4.85
CA GLU A 503 -17.44 -41.75 -5.49
C GLU A 503 -17.54 -41.68 -7.02
N LYS A 504 -18.22 -40.65 -7.53
CA LYS A 504 -18.32 -40.35 -8.96
C LYS A 504 -17.32 -39.28 -9.42
N GLY A 505 -16.34 -38.94 -8.57
CA GLY A 505 -15.28 -37.99 -8.88
C GLY A 505 -15.61 -36.53 -8.55
N GLY A 506 -16.74 -36.25 -7.89
CA GLY A 506 -17.13 -34.88 -7.57
C GLY A 506 -16.22 -34.23 -6.54
N LYS A 507 -15.81 -32.99 -6.83
CA LYS A 507 -15.05 -32.14 -5.91
C LYS A 507 -15.18 -30.67 -6.26
N VAL A 508 -14.92 -29.81 -5.29
CA VAL A 508 -14.65 -28.37 -5.50
C VAL A 508 -13.14 -28.18 -5.48
N ILE A 509 -12.62 -27.38 -6.40
CA ILE A 509 -11.22 -26.93 -6.40
C ILE A 509 -11.22 -25.44 -6.06
N VAL A 510 -10.55 -25.08 -4.98
CA VAL A 510 -10.30 -23.69 -4.60
C VAL A 510 -8.84 -23.35 -4.91
N ILE A 511 -8.60 -22.20 -5.52
CA ILE A 511 -7.26 -21.63 -5.70
C ILE A 511 -7.25 -20.26 -5.03
N ASP A 512 -6.82 -20.24 -3.77
CA ASP A 512 -6.71 -19.05 -2.90
C ASP A 512 -5.49 -19.17 -1.99
N MET A 513 -5.18 -18.13 -1.20
CA MET A 513 -4.09 -18.24 -0.22
C MET A 513 -4.51 -19.10 0.97
N VAL A 514 -3.53 -19.82 1.53
CA VAL A 514 -3.65 -20.43 2.85
C VAL A 514 -2.57 -19.80 3.72
N VAL A 515 -2.98 -18.98 4.68
CA VAL A 515 -2.06 -18.20 5.51
C VAL A 515 -1.17 -19.15 6.30
N GLY A 516 0.15 -18.92 6.19
CA GLY A 516 1.15 -19.70 6.93
C GLY A 516 1.51 -21.07 6.35
N VAL A 517 0.85 -21.55 5.27
CA VAL A 517 1.13 -22.87 4.69
C VAL A 517 1.98 -22.75 3.42
N GLY A 518 3.10 -23.49 3.37
CA GLY A 518 3.95 -23.61 2.17
C GLY A 518 4.82 -22.39 1.87
N ILE A 519 4.99 -21.48 2.85
CA ILE A 519 5.75 -20.24 2.69
C ILE A 519 6.92 -20.20 3.67
N ASN A 520 8.10 -19.84 3.14
CA ASN A 520 9.37 -19.94 3.86
C ASN A 520 10.10 -18.59 3.97
N THR A 521 9.59 -17.53 3.32
CA THR A 521 10.27 -16.23 3.24
C THR A 521 9.48 -15.15 3.96
N GLN A 522 10.20 -14.22 4.59
CA GLN A 522 9.58 -13.11 5.30
C GLN A 522 8.73 -12.22 4.37
N THR A 523 9.18 -12.02 3.13
CA THR A 523 8.43 -11.26 2.11
C THR A 523 7.09 -11.89 1.79
N ALA A 524 7.05 -13.21 1.60
CA ALA A 524 5.79 -13.89 1.25
C ALA A 524 4.79 -13.87 2.41
N VAL A 525 5.25 -14.02 3.66
CA VAL A 525 4.39 -13.86 4.84
C VAL A 525 3.83 -12.44 4.94
N GLU A 526 4.66 -11.41 4.73
CA GLU A 526 4.21 -10.02 4.72
C GLU A 526 3.22 -9.76 3.59
N THR A 527 3.44 -10.33 2.40
CA THR A 527 2.51 -10.22 1.28
C THR A 527 1.15 -10.85 1.60
N GLN A 528 1.09 -12.02 2.26
CA GLN A 528 -0.20 -12.59 2.70
C GLN A 528 -0.95 -11.65 3.65
N LEU A 529 -0.26 -11.05 4.62
CA LEU A 529 -0.88 -10.07 5.53
C LEU A 529 -1.37 -8.81 4.81
N LEU A 530 -0.66 -8.38 3.76
CA LEU A 530 -1.09 -7.25 2.94
C LEU A 530 -2.34 -7.59 2.13
N PHE A 531 -2.44 -8.79 1.55
CA PHE A 531 -3.66 -9.25 0.88
C PHE A 531 -4.83 -9.41 1.84
N ASP A 532 -4.60 -9.91 3.05
CA ASP A 532 -5.64 -10.02 4.08
C ASP A 532 -6.21 -8.65 4.47
N LEU A 533 -5.33 -7.66 4.68
CA LEU A 533 -5.76 -6.27 4.90
C LEU A 533 -6.45 -5.67 3.67
N GLU A 534 -6.00 -6.00 2.46
CA GLU A 534 -6.65 -5.56 1.23
C GLU A 534 -8.08 -6.10 1.13
N MET A 535 -8.32 -7.38 1.44
CA MET A 535 -9.66 -7.96 1.45
C MET A 535 -10.57 -7.27 2.48
N MET A 536 -10.05 -6.97 3.68
CA MET A 536 -10.75 -6.17 4.68
C MET A 536 -11.09 -4.74 4.19
N ILE A 537 -10.21 -4.12 3.40
CA ILE A 537 -10.37 -2.75 2.91
C ILE A 537 -11.39 -2.68 1.78
N LEU A 538 -11.28 -3.62 0.83
CA LEU A 538 -12.02 -3.59 -0.42
C LEU A 538 -13.40 -4.25 -0.31
N LEU A 539 -13.47 -5.32 0.48
CA LEU A 539 -14.54 -6.30 0.44
C LEU A 539 -14.90 -6.74 1.88
N THR A 540 -15.74 -7.78 1.98
CA THR A 540 -16.14 -8.36 3.28
C THR A 540 -15.36 -9.63 3.63
N GLY A 541 -14.38 -9.99 2.80
CA GLY A 541 -13.62 -11.23 2.93
C GLY A 541 -12.31 -11.07 3.69
N LYS A 542 -11.49 -12.12 3.61
CA LYS A 542 -10.21 -12.29 4.31
C LYS A 542 -9.38 -13.40 3.69
N GLU A 543 -8.07 -13.36 3.92
CA GLU A 543 -7.19 -14.49 3.65
C GLU A 543 -7.20 -15.45 4.86
N ARG A 544 -7.41 -16.74 4.61
CA ARG A 544 -7.71 -17.72 5.67
C ARG A 544 -6.54 -18.64 5.96
N ASP A 545 -6.34 -18.97 7.23
CA ASP A 545 -5.47 -20.09 7.61
C ASP A 545 -6.15 -21.45 7.37
N GLU A 546 -5.40 -22.54 7.54
CA GLU A 546 -5.93 -23.89 7.30
C GLU A 546 -7.10 -24.26 8.23
N ASN A 547 -7.12 -23.79 9.47
CA ASN A 547 -8.22 -24.08 10.40
C ASN A 547 -9.50 -23.36 9.98
N GLU A 548 -9.39 -22.08 9.60
CA GLU A 548 -10.52 -21.31 9.08
C GLU A 548 -11.07 -21.91 7.79
N TRP A 549 -10.20 -22.38 6.89
CA TRP A 549 -10.63 -23.15 5.70
C TRP A 549 -11.36 -24.43 6.09
N HIS A 550 -10.82 -25.21 7.04
CA HIS A 550 -11.45 -26.42 7.53
C HIS A 550 -12.86 -26.16 8.08
N GLU A 551 -13.01 -25.13 8.91
CA GLU A 551 -14.30 -24.74 9.50
C GLU A 551 -15.33 -24.38 8.42
N LEU A 552 -14.92 -23.63 7.38
CA LEU A 552 -15.79 -23.34 6.23
C LEU A 552 -16.26 -24.59 5.51
N PHE A 553 -15.34 -25.51 5.22
CA PHE A 553 -15.68 -26.74 4.49
C PHE A 553 -16.65 -27.61 5.30
N VAL A 554 -16.43 -27.74 6.62
CA VAL A 554 -17.33 -28.48 7.51
C VAL A 554 -18.70 -27.81 7.59
N ALA A 555 -18.75 -26.47 7.73
CA ALA A 555 -20.01 -25.72 7.77
C ALA A 555 -20.80 -25.81 6.46
N ALA A 556 -20.11 -25.88 5.32
CA ALA A 556 -20.72 -26.14 4.01
C ALA A 556 -21.09 -27.62 3.77
N GLY A 557 -20.78 -28.50 4.74
CA GLY A 557 -21.14 -29.91 4.74
C GLY A 557 -20.19 -30.82 3.96
N PHE A 558 -18.98 -30.39 3.63
CA PHE A 558 -17.96 -31.23 3.01
C PHE A 558 -17.30 -32.15 4.05
N SER A 559 -16.82 -33.31 3.58
CA SER A 559 -16.35 -34.39 4.46
C SER A 559 -14.82 -34.48 4.57
N ASN A 560 -14.09 -33.95 3.58
CA ASN A 560 -12.64 -34.03 3.52
C ASN A 560 -12.07 -32.94 2.59
N TYR A 561 -10.81 -32.58 2.77
CA TYR A 561 -10.08 -31.67 1.88
C TYR A 561 -8.60 -32.04 1.78
N LYS A 562 -7.92 -31.54 0.74
CA LYS A 562 -6.47 -31.67 0.55
C LYS A 562 -5.89 -30.34 0.08
N ILE A 563 -4.89 -29.82 0.79
CA ILE A 563 -4.16 -28.60 0.43
C ILE A 563 -2.84 -28.97 -0.24
N THR A 564 -2.56 -28.32 -1.37
CA THR A 564 -1.28 -28.39 -2.09
C THR A 564 -0.72 -26.99 -2.28
N SER A 565 0.31 -26.63 -1.51
CA SER A 565 0.95 -25.30 -1.56
C SER A 565 2.16 -25.28 -2.49
N THR A 566 1.90 -25.31 -3.79
CA THR A 566 2.96 -25.33 -4.83
C THR A 566 2.88 -24.14 -5.80
N ILE A 567 1.94 -23.20 -5.63
CA ILE A 567 1.72 -22.07 -6.55
C ILE A 567 2.07 -20.73 -5.90
N GLY A 568 3.31 -20.59 -5.42
CA GLY A 568 3.81 -19.35 -4.84
C GLY A 568 3.04 -18.95 -3.58
N LEU A 569 2.32 -17.82 -3.62
CA LEU A 569 1.51 -17.33 -2.49
C LEU A 569 0.16 -18.05 -2.33
N ARG A 570 -0.21 -18.88 -3.31
CA ARG A 570 -1.51 -19.54 -3.40
C ARG A 570 -1.37 -21.05 -3.21
N SER A 571 -2.47 -21.66 -2.81
CA SER A 571 -2.61 -23.11 -2.69
C SER A 571 -3.73 -23.61 -3.58
N ILE A 572 -3.62 -24.87 -3.99
CA ILE A 572 -4.75 -25.61 -4.55
C ILE A 572 -5.40 -26.38 -3.40
N ILE A 573 -6.69 -26.19 -3.18
CA ILE A 573 -7.46 -26.92 -2.19
C ILE A 573 -8.51 -27.77 -2.90
N GLU A 574 -8.38 -29.09 -2.81
CA GLU A 574 -9.39 -30.03 -3.28
C GLU A 574 -10.36 -30.33 -2.13
N VAL A 575 -11.66 -30.04 -2.29
CA VAL A 575 -12.69 -30.22 -1.26
C VAL A 575 -13.71 -31.25 -1.73
N TYR A 576 -14.00 -32.26 -0.89
CA TYR A 576 -14.78 -33.43 -1.28
C TYR A 576 -16.14 -33.52 -0.55
N PRO A 577 -17.26 -33.70 -1.28
CA PRO A 577 -18.62 -33.59 -0.73
C PRO A 577 -19.01 -34.66 0.29
#